data_AF-A0A239KVI6-F1
#
_entry.id   AF-A0A239KVI6-F1
#
_cell.length_a   1.000
_cell.length_b   1.000
_cell.length_c   1.000
_cell.angle_alpha   90.00
_cell.angle_beta   90.00
_cell.angle_gamma   90.00
#
_symmetry.space_group_name_H-M   'P 1'
#
loop_
_entity.id
_entity.type
_entity.pdbx_description
1 polymer ?
#
loop_
_entity_poly.entity_id
_entity_poly.type
_entity_poly.pdbx_seq_one_letter_code
_entity_poly.pdbx_strand_id
1 'polypeptide(L)'
;MTGAAVAVTDLKDLRGLVERAAQSLADARSSAEILDAREMAGIAYDVAKRAARLRRAKDAHDALISAAHRAQAHALEIESKAKHRLADEYDAAQQRGDIQRHGGDRLSKVPGENLAPRVSDLGLTRKDIHEARQIRDAEAADPGIVRRTLDERLEHGEEPTRAALRKMVTDAAMRGLRPQRGPSRRNPLYVPPTPAQASWQHVTGTFRAFAEWATDENLALARQGMRAAREDPFHDLDAKAIADGSAAFTTIKEWFDAR
;
A
#
# COMPACT_ATOMS: atom_id res chain seq x y z
N MET A 1 -14.90 -12.18 12.14
CA MET A 1 -15.76 -12.38 13.33
C MET A 1 -17.27 -12.49 13.02
N THR A 2 -17.72 -12.33 11.78
CA THR A 2 -19.16 -12.35 11.42
C THR A 2 -19.76 -13.75 11.29
N GLY A 3 -18.97 -14.77 10.91
CA GLY A 3 -19.50 -16.13 10.70
C GLY A 3 -19.88 -16.91 11.96
N ALA A 4 -19.18 -16.70 13.07
CA ALA A 4 -19.43 -17.40 14.33
C ALA A 4 -20.68 -16.85 15.05
N ALA A 5 -20.90 -15.52 14.99
CA ALA A 5 -22.08 -14.89 15.56
C ALA A 5 -23.37 -15.35 14.86
N VAL A 6 -23.36 -15.42 13.52
CA VAL A 6 -24.51 -15.92 12.74
C VAL A 6 -24.82 -17.39 13.05
N ALA A 7 -23.78 -18.24 13.15
CA ALA A 7 -23.97 -19.66 13.49
C ALA A 7 -24.52 -19.88 14.90
N VAL A 8 -24.15 -19.03 15.86
CA VAL A 8 -24.68 -19.07 17.25
C VAL A 8 -26.13 -18.60 17.30
N THR A 9 -26.52 -17.63 16.46
CA THR A 9 -27.93 -17.19 16.33
C THR A 9 -28.79 -18.28 15.70
N ASP A 10 -28.35 -18.91 14.60
CA ASP A 10 -29.04 -20.04 13.96
C ASP A 10 -29.27 -21.22 14.91
N LEU A 11 -28.28 -21.54 15.76
CA LEU A 11 -28.39 -22.61 16.75
C LEU A 11 -29.37 -22.27 17.89
N LYS A 12 -29.43 -21.01 18.31
CA LYS A 12 -30.41 -20.55 19.30
C LYS A 12 -31.82 -20.58 18.73
N ASP A 13 -32.00 -20.17 17.48
CA ASP A 13 -33.29 -20.19 16.79
C ASP A 13 -33.78 -21.62 16.58
N LEU A 14 -32.88 -22.54 16.21
CA LEU A 14 -33.20 -23.96 16.08
C LEU A 14 -33.60 -24.59 17.42
N ARG A 15 -32.82 -24.32 18.48
CA ARG A 15 -33.14 -24.81 19.83
C ARG A 15 -34.49 -24.28 20.30
N GLY A 16 -34.78 -23.00 20.06
CA GLY A 16 -36.07 -22.40 20.37
C GLY A 16 -37.24 -22.97 19.55
N LEU A 17 -37.02 -23.44 18.32
CA LEU A 17 -38.03 -24.16 17.54
C LEU A 17 -38.32 -25.54 18.15
N VAL A 18 -37.29 -26.28 18.56
CA VAL A 18 -37.43 -27.59 19.20
C VAL A 18 -38.12 -27.47 20.55
N GLU A 19 -37.73 -26.50 21.39
CA GLU A 19 -38.34 -26.26 22.70
C GLU A 19 -39.83 -25.88 22.56
N ARG A 20 -40.19 -25.04 21.57
CA ARG A 20 -41.59 -24.72 21.28
C ARG A 20 -42.40 -25.92 20.79
N ALA A 21 -41.84 -26.75 19.93
CA ALA A 21 -42.51 -27.96 19.46
C ALA A 21 -42.73 -28.97 20.61
N ALA A 22 -41.73 -29.13 21.49
CA ALA A 22 -41.82 -29.99 22.66
C ALA A 22 -42.87 -29.49 23.67
N GLN A 23 -42.89 -28.18 23.93
CA GLN A 23 -43.89 -27.58 24.81
C GLN A 23 -45.30 -27.70 24.23
N SER A 24 -45.48 -27.42 22.94
CA SER A 24 -46.76 -27.57 22.24
C SER A 24 -47.30 -29.00 22.34
N LEU A 25 -46.43 -30.01 22.18
CA LEU A 25 -46.80 -31.42 22.35
C LEU A 25 -47.18 -31.76 23.80
N ALA A 26 -46.45 -31.22 24.79
CA ALA A 26 -46.72 -31.47 26.20
C ALA A 26 -48.05 -30.87 26.66
N ASP A 27 -48.45 -29.74 26.08
CA ASP A 27 -49.68 -29.02 26.43
C ASP A 27 -50.91 -29.47 25.63
N ALA A 28 -50.73 -30.25 24.56
CA ALA A 28 -51.81 -30.68 23.66
C ALA A 28 -52.88 -31.52 24.37
N ARG A 29 -54.15 -31.15 24.18
CA ARG A 29 -55.33 -31.82 24.77
C ARG A 29 -56.24 -32.44 23.72
N SER A 30 -55.94 -32.23 22.45
CA SER A 30 -56.73 -32.71 21.32
C SER A 30 -55.85 -33.29 20.21
N SER A 31 -56.45 -34.13 19.37
CA SER A 31 -55.76 -34.70 18.20
C SER A 31 -55.30 -33.63 17.21
N ALA A 32 -55.99 -32.49 17.12
CA ALA A 32 -55.58 -31.38 16.26
C ALA A 32 -54.28 -30.74 16.74
N GLU A 33 -54.19 -30.41 18.04
CA GLU A 33 -52.98 -29.83 18.63
C GLU A 33 -51.78 -30.78 18.57
N ILE A 34 -52.01 -32.10 18.66
CA ILE A 34 -50.96 -33.11 18.45
C ILE A 34 -50.42 -33.06 17.01
N LEU A 35 -51.29 -32.88 16.02
CA LEU A 35 -50.87 -32.77 14.61
C LEU A 35 -50.09 -31.47 14.36
N ASP A 36 -50.51 -30.36 14.97
CA ASP A 36 -49.81 -29.08 14.88
C ASP A 36 -48.41 -29.16 15.52
N ALA A 37 -48.30 -29.76 16.71
CA ALA A 37 -47.00 -29.98 17.37
C ALA A 37 -46.07 -30.88 16.53
N ARG A 38 -46.61 -31.91 15.87
CA ARG A 38 -45.88 -32.77 14.93
C ARG A 38 -45.38 -31.98 13.71
N GLU A 39 -46.21 -31.09 13.14
CA GLU A 39 -45.80 -30.24 12.02
C GLU A 39 -44.69 -29.27 12.44
N MET A 40 -44.82 -28.63 13.60
CA MET A 40 -43.76 -27.78 14.17
C MET A 40 -42.44 -28.53 14.35
N ALA A 41 -42.49 -29.76 14.87
CA ALA A 41 -41.30 -30.61 14.99
C ALA A 41 -40.70 -30.97 13.62
N GLY A 42 -41.53 -31.23 12.62
CA GLY A 42 -41.11 -31.45 11.24
C GLY A 42 -40.36 -30.26 10.64
N ILE A 43 -40.87 -29.04 10.84
CA ILE A 43 -40.21 -27.80 10.41
C ILE A 43 -38.84 -27.65 11.10
N ALA A 44 -38.77 -27.87 12.42
CA ALA A 44 -37.51 -27.81 13.16
C ALA A 44 -36.47 -28.79 12.61
N TYR A 45 -36.88 -30.03 12.30
CA TYR A 45 -36.01 -31.03 11.69
C TYR A 45 -35.48 -30.60 10.31
N ASP A 46 -36.34 -30.06 9.44
CA ASP A 46 -35.93 -29.62 8.11
C ASP A 46 -34.98 -28.42 8.16
N VAL A 47 -35.22 -27.47 9.08
CA VAL A 47 -34.31 -26.35 9.36
C VAL A 47 -32.96 -26.88 9.84
N ALA A 48 -32.93 -27.79 10.82
CA ALA A 48 -31.69 -28.40 11.33
C ALA A 48 -30.89 -29.08 10.21
N LYS A 49 -31.58 -29.87 9.37
CA LYS A 49 -30.99 -30.59 8.25
C LYS A 49 -30.39 -29.66 7.20
N ARG A 50 -31.07 -28.56 6.88
CA ARG A 50 -30.56 -27.53 5.95
C ARG A 50 -29.35 -26.81 6.53
N ALA A 51 -29.42 -26.40 7.81
CA ALA A 51 -28.31 -25.74 8.49
C ALA A 51 -27.05 -26.63 8.54
N ALA A 52 -27.20 -27.92 8.85
CA ALA A 52 -26.08 -28.87 8.87
C ALA A 52 -25.42 -29.03 7.48
N ARG A 53 -26.22 -29.09 6.41
CA ARG A 53 -25.69 -29.16 5.03
C ARG A 53 -24.95 -27.89 4.63
N LEU A 54 -25.51 -26.72 4.96
CA LEU A 54 -24.87 -25.44 4.68
C LEU A 54 -23.54 -25.32 5.44
N ARG A 55 -23.53 -25.70 6.71
CA ARG A 55 -22.31 -25.71 7.53
C ARG A 55 -21.24 -26.61 6.92
N ARG A 56 -21.61 -27.84 6.53
CA ARG A 56 -20.67 -28.76 5.86
C ARG A 56 -20.13 -28.20 4.56
N ALA A 57 -20.97 -27.54 3.75
CA ALA A 57 -20.53 -26.91 2.50
C ALA A 57 -19.55 -25.76 2.76
N LYS A 58 -19.83 -24.92 3.77
CA LYS A 58 -18.93 -23.84 4.18
C LYS A 58 -17.60 -24.38 4.72
N ASP A 59 -17.63 -25.33 5.63
CA ASP A 59 -16.43 -25.93 6.21
C ASP A 59 -15.56 -26.57 5.10
N ALA A 60 -16.19 -27.23 4.13
CA ALA A 60 -15.49 -27.78 2.97
C ALA A 60 -14.87 -26.68 2.09
N HIS A 61 -15.59 -25.59 1.84
CA HIS A 61 -15.09 -24.45 1.08
C HIS A 61 -13.88 -23.79 1.77
N ASP A 62 -14.00 -23.49 3.07
CA ASP A 62 -12.95 -22.87 3.87
C ASP A 62 -11.71 -23.78 3.93
N ALA A 63 -11.91 -25.10 4.05
CA ALA A 63 -10.83 -26.09 4.02
C ALA A 63 -10.10 -26.10 2.66
N LEU A 64 -10.83 -26.04 1.55
CA LEU A 64 -10.26 -25.99 0.20
C LEU A 64 -9.46 -24.70 -0.03
N ILE A 65 -9.99 -23.54 0.35
CA ILE A 65 -9.27 -22.26 0.26
C ILE A 65 -7.99 -22.31 1.08
N SER A 66 -8.08 -22.76 2.34
CA SER A 66 -6.91 -22.86 3.21
C SER A 66 -5.85 -23.81 2.65
N ALA A 67 -6.25 -24.96 2.08
CA ALA A 67 -5.33 -25.88 1.41
C ALA A 67 -4.66 -25.25 0.18
N ALA A 68 -5.43 -24.52 -0.64
CA ALA A 68 -4.90 -23.81 -1.80
C ALA A 68 -3.89 -22.73 -1.40
N HIS A 69 -4.20 -21.92 -0.38
CA HIS A 69 -3.27 -20.90 0.12
C HIS A 69 -1.98 -21.53 0.64
N ARG A 70 -2.05 -22.63 1.42
CA ARG A 70 -0.84 -23.35 1.86
C ARG A 70 -0.01 -23.86 0.67
N ALA A 71 -0.66 -24.46 -0.33
CA ALA A 71 0.03 -24.94 -1.53
C ALA A 71 0.71 -23.80 -2.30
N GLN A 72 0.02 -22.68 -2.48
CA GLN A 72 0.58 -21.47 -3.09
C GLN A 72 1.78 -20.95 -2.29
N ALA A 73 1.69 -20.88 -0.96
CA ALA A 73 2.80 -20.46 -0.10
C ALA A 73 4.02 -21.39 -0.26
N HIS A 74 3.83 -22.70 -0.21
CA HIS A 74 4.94 -23.66 -0.44
C HIS A 74 5.57 -23.51 -1.83
N ALA A 75 4.75 -23.31 -2.87
CA ALA A 75 5.26 -23.06 -4.22
C ALA A 75 6.08 -21.78 -4.29
N LEU A 76 5.63 -20.69 -3.64
CA LEU A 76 6.36 -19.43 -3.59
C LEU A 76 7.65 -19.52 -2.76
N GLU A 77 7.67 -20.31 -1.69
CA GLU A 77 8.88 -20.57 -0.90
C GLU A 77 9.92 -21.30 -1.76
N ILE A 78 9.51 -22.33 -2.51
CA ILE A 78 10.39 -23.06 -3.44
C ILE A 78 10.88 -22.14 -4.55
N GLU A 79 9.98 -21.36 -5.17
CA GLU A 79 10.33 -20.39 -6.21
C GLU A 79 11.36 -19.37 -5.70
N SER A 80 11.19 -18.88 -4.49
CA SER A 80 12.11 -17.92 -3.87
C SER A 80 13.48 -18.52 -3.58
N LYS A 81 13.53 -19.77 -3.08
CA LYS A 81 14.79 -20.51 -2.89
C LYS A 81 15.51 -20.78 -4.21
N ALA A 82 14.76 -21.10 -5.27
CA ALA A 82 15.33 -21.27 -6.60
C ALA A 82 15.92 -19.97 -7.14
N LYS A 83 15.20 -18.85 -6.98
CA LYS A 83 15.67 -17.51 -7.34
C LYS A 83 16.92 -17.09 -6.55
N HIS A 84 16.96 -17.36 -5.24
CA HIS A 84 18.14 -17.12 -4.42
C HIS A 84 19.37 -17.84 -4.99
N ARG A 85 19.27 -19.15 -5.23
CA ARG A 85 20.35 -19.95 -5.83
C ARG A 85 20.73 -19.50 -7.24
N LEU A 86 19.74 -19.10 -8.04
CA LEU A 86 19.98 -18.57 -9.38
C LEU A 86 20.85 -17.31 -9.32
N ALA A 87 20.60 -16.39 -8.38
CA ALA A 87 21.41 -15.20 -8.22
C ALA A 87 22.86 -15.53 -7.83
N ASP A 88 23.06 -16.48 -6.92
CA ASP A 88 24.39 -16.91 -6.50
C ASP A 88 25.18 -17.53 -7.65
N GLU A 89 24.57 -18.49 -8.37
CA GLU A 89 25.24 -19.15 -9.50
C GLU A 89 25.50 -18.16 -10.65
N TYR A 90 24.55 -17.29 -10.94
CA TYR A 90 24.70 -16.30 -11.99
C TYR A 90 25.84 -15.31 -11.68
N ASP A 91 25.93 -14.82 -10.44
CA ASP A 91 27.01 -13.92 -10.03
C ASP A 91 28.37 -14.65 -9.98
N ALA A 92 28.39 -15.92 -9.57
CA ALA A 92 29.60 -16.76 -9.62
C ALA A 92 30.07 -17.01 -11.06
N ALA A 93 29.16 -17.30 -11.99
CA ALA A 93 29.46 -17.44 -13.41
C ALA A 93 29.96 -16.12 -14.03
N GLN A 94 29.41 -14.98 -13.62
CA GLN A 94 29.97 -13.67 -13.98
C GLN A 94 31.38 -13.46 -13.41
N GLN A 95 31.67 -13.96 -12.21
CA GLN A 95 33.00 -13.87 -11.63
C GLN A 95 34.03 -14.71 -12.39
N ARG A 96 33.67 -15.94 -12.77
CA ARG A 96 34.49 -16.86 -13.58
C ARG A 96 34.73 -16.39 -15.02
N GLY A 97 33.85 -15.53 -15.54
CA GLY A 97 33.92 -15.05 -16.92
C GLY A 97 33.06 -15.86 -17.90
N ASP A 98 32.32 -16.85 -17.39
CA ASP A 98 31.40 -17.69 -18.19
C ASP A 98 30.20 -16.88 -18.70
N ILE A 99 29.87 -15.77 -18.04
CA ILE A 99 28.78 -14.87 -18.43
C ILE A 99 29.29 -13.43 -18.52
N GLN A 100 28.82 -12.69 -19.52
CA GLN A 100 29.17 -11.29 -19.71
C GLN A 100 28.80 -10.42 -18.48
N ARG A 101 29.76 -9.61 -18.00
CA ARG A 101 29.55 -8.61 -16.94
C ARG A 101 28.90 -7.33 -17.45
N HIS A 102 28.26 -6.58 -16.53
CA HIS A 102 27.75 -5.24 -16.81
C HIS A 102 28.86 -4.30 -17.26
N GLY A 103 28.65 -3.59 -18.38
CA GLY A 103 29.61 -2.66 -18.97
C GLY A 103 30.38 -3.21 -20.18
N GLY A 104 30.35 -4.53 -20.39
CA GLY A 104 31.20 -5.20 -21.38
C GLY A 104 32.68 -5.10 -21.00
N ASP A 105 33.52 -5.91 -21.63
CA ASP A 105 34.96 -5.67 -21.56
C ASP A 105 35.27 -4.38 -22.32
N ARG A 106 35.62 -3.31 -21.59
CA ARG A 106 35.93 -2.00 -22.18
C ARG A 106 37.23 -2.03 -22.99
N LEU A 107 38.02 -3.10 -22.90
CA LEU A 107 39.33 -3.20 -23.55
C LEU A 107 39.37 -4.13 -24.78
N SER A 108 38.37 -4.95 -25.06
CA SER A 108 38.48 -6.05 -26.05
C SER A 108 37.26 -6.23 -26.95
N LYS A 109 36.69 -5.13 -27.48
CA LYS A 109 35.72 -5.25 -28.59
C LYS A 109 36.45 -5.55 -29.91
N VAL A 110 37.07 -6.73 -30.01
CA VAL A 110 37.49 -7.29 -31.30
C VAL A 110 36.25 -7.94 -31.93
N PRO A 111 35.78 -7.48 -33.09
CA PRO A 111 34.68 -8.15 -33.79
C PRO A 111 35.11 -9.57 -34.17
N GLY A 112 34.43 -10.59 -33.64
CA GLY A 112 34.63 -12.00 -34.02
C GLY A 112 35.31 -12.90 -33.00
N GLU A 113 35.73 -12.41 -31.83
CA GLU A 113 36.20 -13.27 -30.74
C GLU A 113 35.10 -13.62 -29.74
N ASN A 114 35.24 -14.78 -29.08
CA ASN A 114 34.27 -15.45 -28.20
C ASN A 114 33.79 -14.55 -27.04
N LEU A 115 32.80 -13.71 -27.29
CA LEU A 115 32.09 -13.01 -26.22
C LEU A 115 31.37 -14.05 -25.35
N ALA A 116 31.62 -13.99 -24.04
CA ALA A 116 30.88 -14.80 -23.08
C ALA A 116 29.35 -14.62 -23.28
N PRO A 117 28.55 -15.70 -23.15
CA PRO A 117 27.10 -15.65 -23.28
C PRO A 117 26.46 -14.52 -22.48
N ARG A 118 25.42 -13.91 -23.05
CA ARG A 118 24.57 -12.90 -22.42
C ARG A 118 23.42 -13.58 -21.68
N VAL A 119 22.77 -12.82 -20.78
CA VAL A 119 21.54 -13.26 -20.07
C VAL A 119 20.49 -13.81 -21.02
N SER A 120 20.29 -13.17 -22.17
CA SER A 120 19.32 -13.57 -23.19
C SER A 120 19.63 -14.94 -23.80
N ASP A 121 20.91 -15.27 -23.92
CA ASP A 121 21.38 -16.53 -24.54
C ASP A 121 21.11 -17.72 -23.61
N LEU A 122 20.89 -17.45 -22.32
CA LEU A 122 20.47 -18.42 -21.30
C LEU A 122 18.94 -18.57 -21.22
N GLY A 123 18.18 -17.90 -22.09
CA GLY A 123 16.71 -17.88 -22.03
C GLY A 123 16.13 -17.11 -20.84
N LEU A 124 16.96 -16.33 -20.15
CA LEU A 124 16.57 -15.51 -19.00
C LEU A 124 16.45 -14.05 -19.41
N THR A 125 15.71 -13.28 -18.62
CA THR A 125 15.68 -11.82 -18.76
C THR A 125 16.53 -11.16 -17.67
N ARG A 126 17.00 -9.93 -17.93
CA ARG A 126 17.66 -9.12 -16.90
C ARG A 126 16.77 -8.88 -15.68
N LYS A 127 15.45 -8.85 -15.89
CA LYS A 127 14.47 -8.68 -14.82
C LYS A 127 14.45 -9.91 -13.91
N ASP A 128 14.53 -11.11 -14.46
CA ASP A 128 14.56 -12.35 -13.66
C ASP A 128 15.79 -12.39 -12.75
N ILE A 129 16.97 -12.02 -13.29
CA ILE A 129 18.20 -11.92 -12.49
C ILE A 129 18.09 -10.82 -11.43
N HIS A 130 17.50 -9.67 -11.77
CA HIS A 130 17.31 -8.59 -10.81
C HIS A 130 16.37 -9.01 -9.66
N GLU A 131 15.24 -9.63 -9.96
CA GLU A 131 14.31 -10.14 -8.94
C GLU A 131 14.95 -11.24 -8.08
N ALA A 132 15.76 -12.10 -8.70
CA ALA A 132 16.53 -13.12 -8.00
C ALA A 132 17.51 -12.52 -6.99
N ARG A 133 18.26 -11.48 -7.41
CA ARG A 133 19.16 -10.74 -6.53
C ARG A 133 18.41 -10.04 -5.39
N GLN A 134 17.25 -9.44 -5.65
CA GLN A 134 16.44 -8.82 -4.60
C GLN A 134 16.02 -9.82 -3.51
N ILE A 135 15.62 -11.05 -3.90
CA ILE A 135 15.28 -12.12 -2.94
C ILE A 135 16.50 -12.55 -2.15
N ARG A 136 17.65 -12.74 -2.82
CA ARG A 136 18.89 -13.10 -2.15
C ARG A 136 19.33 -12.05 -1.14
N ASP A 137 19.38 -10.80 -1.56
CA ASP A 137 19.85 -9.68 -0.74
C ASP A 137 18.89 -9.43 0.43
N ALA A 138 17.58 -9.62 0.25
CA ALA A 138 16.62 -9.59 1.35
C ALA A 138 16.87 -10.70 2.37
N GLU A 139 17.12 -11.94 1.93
CA GLU A 139 17.41 -13.05 2.84
C GLU A 139 18.78 -12.93 3.53
N ALA A 140 19.76 -12.30 2.87
CA ALA A 140 21.03 -11.98 3.49
C ALA A 140 20.89 -10.89 4.57
N ALA A 141 20.00 -9.90 4.34
CA ALA A 141 19.74 -8.82 5.28
C ALA A 141 18.85 -9.23 6.46
N ASP A 142 17.85 -10.07 6.21
CA ASP A 142 16.88 -10.52 7.20
C ASP A 142 16.52 -12.00 6.98
N PRO A 143 17.28 -12.93 7.58
CA PRO A 143 17.11 -14.36 7.36
C PRO A 143 15.69 -14.87 7.68
N GLY A 144 15.14 -15.67 6.78
CA GLY A 144 13.80 -16.25 6.87
C GLY A 144 12.67 -15.26 6.56
N ILE A 145 12.96 -14.10 5.94
CA ILE A 145 11.94 -13.09 5.62
C ILE A 145 10.86 -13.64 4.68
N VAL A 146 11.21 -14.46 3.69
CA VAL A 146 10.24 -15.05 2.76
C VAL A 146 9.29 -15.96 3.52
N ARG A 147 9.83 -16.86 4.35
CA ARG A 147 9.01 -17.82 5.10
C ARG A 147 8.08 -17.13 6.09
N ARG A 148 8.60 -16.19 6.89
CA ARG A 148 7.78 -15.42 7.83
C ARG A 148 6.67 -14.63 7.13
N THR A 149 6.98 -13.97 6.02
CA THR A 149 5.98 -13.21 5.24
C THR A 149 4.85 -14.11 4.73
N LEU A 150 5.18 -15.33 4.29
CA LEU A 150 4.18 -16.29 3.82
C LEU A 150 3.35 -16.84 4.98
N ASP A 151 3.99 -17.21 6.09
CA ASP A 151 3.31 -17.70 7.29
C ASP A 151 2.36 -16.65 7.87
N GLU A 152 2.78 -15.39 7.98
CA GLU A 152 1.95 -14.26 8.40
C GLU A 152 0.70 -14.13 7.51
N ARG A 153 0.84 -14.27 6.19
CA ARG A 153 -0.33 -14.23 5.27
C ARG A 153 -1.30 -15.36 5.50
N LEU A 154 -0.78 -16.58 5.71
CA LEU A 154 -1.60 -17.75 6.00
C LEU A 154 -2.36 -17.60 7.31
N GLU A 155 -1.71 -17.03 8.34
CA GLU A 155 -2.34 -16.74 9.64
C GLU A 155 -3.49 -15.74 9.52
N HIS A 156 -3.34 -14.72 8.66
CA HIS A 156 -4.41 -13.76 8.37
C HIS A 156 -5.50 -14.30 7.42
N GLY A 157 -5.32 -15.51 6.88
CA GLY A 157 -6.22 -16.07 5.86
C GLY A 157 -6.14 -15.35 4.51
N GLU A 158 -5.11 -14.52 4.30
CA GLU A 158 -4.88 -13.82 3.03
C GLU A 158 -4.24 -14.75 2.01
N GLU A 159 -4.56 -14.52 0.73
CA GLU A 159 -3.91 -15.24 -0.35
C GLU A 159 -2.41 -14.85 -0.44
N PRO A 160 -1.50 -15.83 -0.45
CA PRO A 160 -0.08 -15.57 -0.68
C PRO A 160 0.16 -15.29 -2.17
N THR A 161 0.47 -14.04 -2.50
CA THR A 161 0.70 -13.60 -3.87
C THR A 161 2.15 -13.17 -4.12
N ARG A 162 2.62 -13.36 -5.36
CA ARG A 162 3.95 -12.91 -5.80
C ARG A 162 4.16 -11.40 -5.57
N ALA A 163 3.13 -10.60 -5.83
CA ALA A 163 3.21 -9.15 -5.71
C ALA A 163 3.44 -8.72 -4.26
N ALA A 164 2.71 -9.31 -3.31
CA ALA A 164 2.88 -9.00 -1.91
C ALA A 164 4.23 -9.47 -1.36
N LEU A 165 4.66 -10.68 -1.75
CA LEU A 165 5.99 -11.18 -1.40
C LEU A 165 7.08 -10.24 -1.93
N ARG A 166 6.98 -9.82 -3.19
CA ARG A 166 7.93 -8.89 -3.81
C ARG A 166 8.01 -7.55 -3.07
N LYS A 167 6.87 -7.00 -2.65
CA LYS A 167 6.84 -5.74 -1.87
C LYS A 167 7.63 -5.89 -0.57
N MET A 168 7.36 -6.94 0.20
CA MET A 168 8.04 -7.21 1.48
C MET A 168 9.54 -7.48 1.31
N VAL A 169 9.91 -8.29 0.31
CA VAL A 169 11.31 -8.57 -0.06
C VAL A 169 12.03 -7.29 -0.45
N THR A 170 11.40 -6.43 -1.26
CA THR A 170 12.01 -5.15 -1.68
C THR A 170 12.22 -4.23 -0.47
N ASP A 171 11.23 -4.13 0.43
CA ASP A 171 11.34 -3.32 1.64
C ASP A 171 12.41 -3.86 2.62
N ALA A 172 12.59 -5.17 2.69
CA ALA A 172 13.63 -5.82 3.50
C ALA A 172 15.03 -5.62 2.89
N ALA A 173 15.20 -5.89 1.59
CA ALA A 173 16.44 -5.62 0.86
C ALA A 173 16.84 -4.14 0.98
N MET A 174 15.89 -3.21 0.82
CA MET A 174 16.12 -1.77 0.96
C MET A 174 16.48 -1.36 2.39
N ARG A 175 15.99 -2.08 3.41
CA ARG A 175 16.40 -1.87 4.81
C ARG A 175 17.83 -2.33 5.05
N GLY A 176 18.25 -3.47 4.49
CA GLY A 176 19.65 -3.93 4.52
C GLY A 176 20.59 -3.03 3.72
N LEU A 177 20.09 -2.39 2.65
CA LEU A 177 20.85 -1.48 1.79
C LEU A 177 20.92 -0.04 2.30
N ARG A 178 20.20 0.35 3.36
CA ARG A 178 20.31 1.72 3.90
C ARG A 178 21.70 1.90 4.51
N PRO A 179 22.59 2.71 3.90
CA PRO A 179 23.80 3.14 4.59
C PRO A 179 23.37 3.97 5.80
N GLN A 180 24.20 4.04 6.85
CA GLN A 180 24.10 5.15 7.80
C GLN A 180 23.95 6.44 6.98
N ARG A 181 22.90 7.20 7.29
CA ARG A 181 22.58 8.44 6.59
C ARG A 181 23.85 9.30 6.59
N GLY A 182 24.48 9.45 5.42
CA GLY A 182 25.71 10.23 5.31
C GLY A 182 25.50 11.63 5.89
N PRO A 183 26.56 12.27 6.42
CA PRO A 183 26.43 13.57 7.06
C PRO A 183 25.72 14.54 6.13
N SER A 184 24.74 15.23 6.69
CA SER A 184 23.95 16.27 6.01
C SER A 184 24.89 17.22 5.25
N ARG A 185 24.63 17.44 3.96
CA ARG A 185 25.30 18.48 3.16
C ARG A 185 24.92 19.91 3.60
N ARG A 186 24.16 20.09 4.69
CA ARG A 186 23.84 21.42 5.22
C ARG A 186 25.09 22.03 5.84
N ASN A 187 25.31 23.30 5.54
CA ASN A 187 26.42 24.10 6.08
C ASN A 187 26.49 23.93 7.62
N PRO A 188 27.62 23.47 8.18
CA PRO A 188 27.81 23.28 9.62
C PRO A 188 27.64 24.58 10.43
N LEU A 189 27.79 25.74 9.79
CA LEU A 189 27.63 27.06 10.39
C LEU A 189 26.21 27.63 10.21
N TYR A 190 25.27 26.84 9.67
CA TYR A 190 23.90 27.30 9.49
C TYR A 190 23.20 27.42 10.84
N VAL A 191 22.95 28.66 11.25
CA VAL A 191 22.03 28.97 12.34
C VAL A 191 20.66 29.19 11.72
N PRO A 192 19.63 28.38 12.05
CA PRO A 192 18.28 28.63 11.57
C PRO A 192 17.80 30.01 12.03
N PRO A 193 17.12 30.79 11.16
CA PRO A 193 16.56 32.06 11.58
C PRO A 193 15.58 31.81 12.73
N THR A 194 15.55 32.73 13.69
CA THR A 194 14.49 32.70 14.72
C THR A 194 13.12 32.82 14.03
N PRO A 195 12.03 32.36 14.67
CA PRO A 195 10.69 32.51 14.09
C PRO A 195 10.39 33.94 13.65
N ALA A 196 10.79 34.94 14.45
CA ALA A 196 10.66 36.35 14.09
C ALA A 196 11.47 36.74 12.84
N GLN A 197 12.72 36.28 12.73
CA GLN A 197 13.55 36.53 11.54
C GLN A 197 12.99 35.85 10.29
N ALA A 198 12.49 34.61 10.42
CA ALA A 198 11.86 33.90 9.32
C ALA A 198 10.60 34.63 8.82
N SER A 199 9.76 35.12 9.74
CA SER A 199 8.60 35.95 9.40
C SER A 199 9.01 37.22 8.64
N TRP A 200 10.03 37.94 9.12
CA TRP A 200 10.52 39.14 8.42
C TRP A 200 11.20 38.84 7.07
N GLN A 201 11.85 37.68 6.92
CA GLN A 201 12.40 37.24 5.63
C GLN A 201 11.27 37.00 4.61
N HIS A 202 10.17 36.37 5.02
CA HIS A 202 9.00 36.20 4.18
C HIS A 202 8.38 37.54 3.77
N VAL A 203 8.13 38.43 4.73
CA VAL A 203 7.62 39.78 4.47
C VAL A 203 8.53 40.50 3.47
N THR A 204 9.84 40.54 3.74
CA THR A 204 10.81 41.22 2.86
C THR A 204 10.81 40.64 1.45
N GLY A 205 10.76 39.31 1.31
CA GLY A 205 10.72 38.64 0.01
C GLY A 205 9.46 39.00 -0.78
N THR A 206 8.30 38.98 -0.13
CA THR A 206 7.02 39.32 -0.76
C THR A 206 6.98 40.78 -1.22
N PHE A 207 7.41 41.73 -0.38
CA PHE A 207 7.46 43.14 -0.75
C PHE A 207 8.46 43.41 -1.88
N ARG A 208 9.63 42.74 -1.86
CA ARG A 208 10.62 42.86 -2.94
C ARG A 208 10.06 42.36 -4.27
N ALA A 209 9.49 41.15 -4.29
CA ALA A 209 8.93 40.58 -5.50
C ALA A 209 7.78 41.45 -6.06
N PHE A 210 6.92 41.96 -5.19
CA PHE A 210 5.86 42.88 -5.61
C PHE A 210 6.42 44.19 -6.15
N ALA A 211 7.41 44.80 -5.50
CA ALA A 211 8.04 46.04 -5.95
C ALA A 211 8.78 45.87 -7.29
N GLU A 212 9.46 44.75 -7.49
CA GLU A 212 10.12 44.41 -8.76
C GLU A 212 9.11 44.23 -9.91
N TRP A 213 7.93 43.67 -9.61
CA TRP A 213 6.85 43.54 -10.59
C TRP A 213 6.08 44.84 -10.83
N ALA A 214 5.85 45.65 -9.79
CA ALA A 214 5.00 46.84 -9.80
C ALA A 214 5.66 48.07 -10.46
N THR A 215 6.15 47.89 -11.68
CA THR A 215 6.62 48.98 -12.54
C THR A 215 5.44 49.87 -12.97
N ASP A 216 5.72 51.11 -13.37
CA ASP A 216 4.68 52.06 -13.82
C ASP A 216 3.84 51.50 -14.98
N GLU A 217 4.47 50.76 -15.89
CA GLU A 217 3.80 50.08 -17.02
C GLU A 217 2.84 48.99 -16.52
N ASN A 218 3.31 48.10 -15.64
CA ASN A 218 2.49 47.01 -15.11
C ASN A 218 1.33 47.54 -14.25
N LEU A 219 1.55 48.61 -13.48
CA LEU A 219 0.51 49.26 -12.71
C LEU A 219 -0.53 49.96 -13.61
N ALA A 220 -0.11 50.56 -14.72
CA ALA A 220 -1.01 51.14 -15.71
C ALA A 220 -1.91 50.07 -16.36
N LEU A 221 -1.33 48.93 -16.73
CA LEU A 221 -2.07 47.78 -17.28
C LEU A 221 -3.03 47.19 -16.24
N ALA A 222 -2.60 47.00 -15.00
CA ALA A 222 -3.46 46.52 -13.92
C ALA A 222 -4.64 47.47 -13.67
N ARG A 223 -4.42 48.78 -13.74
CA ARG A 223 -5.48 49.80 -13.60
C ARG A 223 -6.47 49.77 -14.77
N GLN A 224 -5.99 49.53 -15.99
CA GLN A 224 -6.86 49.36 -17.16
C GLN A 224 -7.70 48.08 -17.03
N GLY A 225 -7.08 46.96 -16.64
CA GLY A 225 -7.76 45.70 -16.39
C GLY A 225 -8.85 45.82 -15.31
N MET A 226 -8.60 46.56 -14.23
CA MET A 226 -9.61 46.82 -13.20
C MET A 226 -10.82 47.62 -13.72
N ARG A 227 -10.61 48.54 -14.67
CA ARG A 227 -11.72 49.28 -15.31
C ARG A 227 -12.54 48.39 -16.23
N ALA A 228 -11.87 47.57 -17.05
CA ALA A 228 -12.53 46.61 -17.93
C ALA A 228 -13.31 45.54 -17.15
N ALA A 229 -12.78 45.09 -16.01
CA ALA A 229 -13.44 44.11 -15.14
C ALA A 229 -14.77 44.58 -14.52
N ARG A 230 -15.08 45.89 -14.58
CA ARG A 230 -16.40 46.42 -14.20
C ARG A 230 -17.47 46.12 -15.24
N GLU A 231 -17.08 45.93 -16.49
CA GLU A 231 -17.96 45.63 -17.62
C GLU A 231 -18.03 44.12 -17.87
N ASP A 232 -16.90 43.41 -17.77
CA ASP A 232 -16.81 41.95 -17.89
C ASP A 232 -15.88 41.36 -16.80
N PRO A 233 -16.41 40.86 -15.68
CA PRO A 233 -15.59 40.34 -14.57
C PRO A 233 -14.79 39.10 -14.95
N PHE A 234 -13.48 39.09 -14.70
CA PHE A 234 -12.64 37.89 -14.88
C PHE A 234 -12.34 37.19 -13.55
N HIS A 235 -12.25 35.86 -13.60
CA HIS A 235 -12.21 34.97 -12.42
C HIS A 235 -11.01 35.18 -11.48
N ASP A 236 -9.90 35.71 -11.98
CA ASP A 236 -8.66 35.87 -11.21
C ASP A 236 -8.58 37.19 -10.42
N LEU A 237 -9.59 38.08 -10.53
CA LEU A 237 -9.66 39.33 -9.76
C LEU A 237 -10.33 39.12 -8.40
N ASP A 238 -9.54 38.82 -7.37
CA ASP A 238 -10.01 38.75 -5.98
C ASP A 238 -9.86 40.09 -5.26
N ALA A 239 -10.89 40.94 -5.37
CA ALA A 239 -10.91 42.25 -4.70
C ALA A 239 -10.81 42.16 -3.17
N LYS A 240 -11.30 41.08 -2.57
CA LYS A 240 -11.24 40.89 -1.11
C LYS A 240 -9.81 40.60 -0.67
N ALA A 241 -9.12 39.67 -1.34
CA ALA A 241 -7.73 39.36 -1.04
C ALA A 241 -6.81 40.57 -1.23
N ILE A 242 -7.05 41.40 -2.25
CA ILE A 242 -6.30 42.64 -2.49
C ILE A 242 -6.54 43.66 -1.36
N ALA A 243 -7.78 43.82 -0.90
CA ALA A 243 -8.12 44.73 0.19
C ALA A 243 -7.47 44.28 1.52
N ASP A 244 -7.59 43.00 1.86
CA ASP A 244 -7.02 42.42 3.07
C ASP A 244 -5.48 42.50 3.06
N GLY A 245 -4.84 42.27 1.91
CA GLY A 245 -3.40 42.45 1.71
C GLY A 245 -2.95 43.91 1.83
N SER A 246 -3.70 44.86 1.27
CA SER A 246 -3.40 46.30 1.35
C SER A 246 -3.47 46.84 2.78
N ALA A 247 -4.44 46.37 3.57
CA ALA A 247 -4.56 46.71 4.99
C ALA A 247 -3.34 46.20 5.80
N ALA A 248 -2.91 44.96 5.53
CA ALA A 248 -1.70 44.40 6.14
C ALA A 248 -0.45 45.21 5.77
N PHE A 249 -0.32 45.64 4.51
CA PHE A 249 0.80 46.47 4.07
C PHE A 249 0.82 47.84 4.75
N THR A 250 -0.35 48.47 4.90
CA THR A 250 -0.49 49.75 5.62
C THR A 250 -0.06 49.60 7.07
N THR A 251 -0.49 48.54 7.75
CA THR A 251 -0.10 48.24 9.14
C THR A 251 1.41 48.06 9.27
N ILE A 252 2.05 47.35 8.35
CA ILE A 252 3.51 47.15 8.34
C ILE A 252 4.23 48.49 8.13
N LYS A 253 3.72 49.34 7.23
CA LYS A 253 4.27 50.68 7.00
C LYS A 253 4.20 51.54 8.27
N GLU A 254 3.08 51.52 8.98
CA GLU A 254 2.92 52.24 10.26
C GLU A 254 3.95 51.79 11.30
N TRP A 255 4.33 50.52 11.34
CA TRP A 255 5.40 50.05 12.24
C TRP A 255 6.78 50.66 11.92
N PHE A 256 7.05 50.95 10.65
CA PHE A 256 8.29 51.62 10.23
C PHE A 256 8.22 53.13 10.43
N ASP A 257 7.08 53.75 10.20
CA ASP A 257 6.87 55.20 10.35
C ASP A 257 6.77 55.63 11.83
N ALA A 258 6.39 54.72 12.73
CA ALA A 258 6.33 54.94 14.18
C ALA A 258 7.71 54.85 14.89
N ARG A 259 8.81 54.79 14.14
CA ARG A 259 10.19 54.68 14.64
C ARG A 259 11.01 55.95 14.47
#